data_AF-A0A9X7TJF9-F1
#
_entry.id   AF-A0A9X7TJF9-F1
#
_cell.length_a   1.000
_cell.length_b   1.000
_cell.length_c   1.000
_cell.angle_alpha   90.00
_cell.angle_beta   90.00
_cell.angle_gamma   90.00
#
_symmetry.space_group_name_H-M   'P 1'
#
loop_
_entity.id
_entity.type
_entity.pdbx_description
1 polymer ?
#
loop_
_entity_poly.entity_id
_entity_poly.type
_entity_poly.pdbx_seq_one_letter_code
_entity_poly.pdbx_strand_id
1 'polypeptide(L)' 'MKYGDYIIRERKGRYYVYKLENVSGEIKETYMGPLIDFVDTYLKLKVGVLGYFSNRADPPGFEPGTTGSEEHITLHFR' A
#
# COMPACT_ATOMS: atom_id res chain seq x y z
N MET A 1 -12.52 -5.33 -0.23
CA MET A 1 -12.42 -4.07 0.53
C MET A 1 -12.37 -2.90 -0.45
N LYS A 2 -13.07 -1.79 -0.20
CA LYS A 2 -13.12 -0.60 -1.09
C LYS A 2 -12.32 0.56 -0.46
N TYR A 3 -11.53 1.25 -1.27
CA TYR A 3 -10.70 2.40 -0.91
C TYR A 3 -10.83 3.48 -1.98
N GLY A 4 -11.66 4.50 -1.73
CA GLY A 4 -11.99 5.50 -2.74
C GLY A 4 -12.52 4.83 -4.02
N ASP A 5 -11.84 5.10 -5.14
CA ASP A 5 -12.15 4.54 -6.46
C ASP A 5 -11.48 3.18 -6.72
N TYR A 6 -10.95 2.51 -5.70
CA TYR A 6 -10.29 1.21 -5.84
C TYR A 6 -10.97 0.14 -5.00
N ILE A 7 -10.90 -1.11 -5.48
CA ILE A 7 -11.31 -2.31 -4.74
C ILE A 7 -10.15 -3.29 -4.71
N ILE A 8 -9.90 -3.85 -3.53
CA ILE A 8 -9.00 -4.99 -3.33
C ILE A 8 -9.86 -6.24 -3.14
N ARG A 9 -9.58 -7.27 -3.94
CA ARG A 9 -10.24 -8.58 -3.89
C ARG A 9 -9.22 -9.67 -3.57
N GLU A 10 -9.56 -10.54 -2.64
CA GLU A 10 -8.79 -11.75 -2.37
C GLU A 10 -9.25 -12.89 -3.29
N ARG A 11 -8.30 -13.63 -3.88
CA ARG A 11 -8.56 -14.90 -4.59
C ARG A 11 -7.43 -15.87 -4.30
N LYS A 12 -7.75 -17.01 -3.67
CA LYS A 12 -6.79 -18.08 -3.32
C LYS A 12 -5.58 -17.54 -2.53
N GLY A 13 -5.82 -16.71 -1.51
CA GLY A 13 -4.76 -16.13 -0.68
C GLY A 13 -3.90 -15.06 -1.37
N ARG A 14 -4.31 -14.56 -2.55
CA ARG A 14 -3.65 -13.46 -3.25
C ARG A 14 -4.58 -12.27 -3.37
N TYR A 15 -4.03 -11.07 -3.24
CA TYR A 15 -4.79 -9.82 -3.32
C TYR A 15 -4.59 -9.14 -4.67
N TYR A 16 -5.68 -8.65 -5.24
CA TYR A 16 -5.75 -8.05 -6.56
C TYR A 16 -6.45 -6.70 -6.50
N VAL A 17 -5.91 -5.72 -7.22
CA VAL A 17 -6.38 -4.34 -7.24
C VAL A 17 -7.23 -4.11 -8.50
N TYR A 18 -8.37 -3.48 -8.30
CA TYR A 18 -9.29 -3.03 -9.34
C TYR A 18 -9.56 -1.55 -9.16
N LYS A 19 -9.69 -0.80 -10.26
CA LYS A 19 -10.19 0.57 -10.25
C LYS A 19 -11.66 0.59 -10.67
N LEU A 20 -12.46 1.36 -9.96
CA LEU A 20 -13.83 1.66 -10.29
C LEU A 20 -13.85 2.89 -11.17
N GLU A 21 -14.33 2.73 -12.40
CA GLU A 21 -14.44 3.81 -13.37
C GLU A 21 -15.92 4.00 -13.70
N ASN A 22 -16.41 5.23 -13.56
CA ASN A 22 -17.76 5.57 -14.01
C ASN A 22 -17.68 5.89 -15.51
N VAL A 23 -18.24 4.99 -16.32
CA VAL A 23 -18.34 5.17 -17.77
C VAL A 23 -19.82 5.26 -18.10
N SER A 24 -20.27 6.46 -18.44
CA SER A 24 -21.66 6.73 -18.83
C SER A 24 -22.70 6.30 -17.79
N GLY A 25 -22.42 6.50 -16.50
CA GLY A 25 -23.34 6.15 -15.41
C GLY A 25 -23.20 4.72 -14.89
N GLU A 26 -22.44 3.87 -15.59
CA GLU A 26 -22.15 2.51 -15.14
C GLU A 26 -20.77 2.44 -14.46
N ILE A 27 -20.70 1.71 -13.35
CA ILE A 27 -19.43 1.44 -12.67
C ILE A 27 -18.78 0.22 -13.32
N LYS A 28 -17.61 0.41 -13.92
CA LYS A 28 -16.77 -0.65 -14.46
C LYS A 28 -15.60 -0.93 -13.52
N GLU A 29 -15.28 -2.20 -13.34
CA GLU A 29 -14.10 -2.66 -12.60
C GLU A 29 -12.96 -2.96 -13.58
N THR A 30 -11.93 -2.13 -13.57
CA THR A 30 -10.72 -2.32 -14.38
C THR A 30 -9.65 -3.00 -13.55
N TYR A 31 -9.17 -4.18 -13.98
CA TYR A 31 -8.08 -4.88 -13.30
C TYR A 31 -6.77 -4.10 -13.46
N MET A 32 -6.12 -3.80 -12.33
CA MET A 32 -4.90 -2.99 -12.29
C MET A 32 -3.64 -3.82 -12.02
N GLY A 33 -3.77 -4.99 -11.38
CA GLY A 33 -2.64 -5.86 -11.08
C GLY A 33 -2.77 -6.54 -9.71
N PRO A 34 -1.80 -7.40 -9.34
CA PRO A 34 -1.71 -7.92 -7.98
C PRO A 34 -1.23 -6.83 -7.01
N LEU A 35 -1.72 -6.86 -5.77
CA LEU A 35 -1.41 -5.83 -4.77
C LEU A 35 0.10 -5.72 -4.48
N ILE A 36 0.83 -6.82 -4.57
CA ILE A 36 2.27 -6.87 -4.27
C ILE A 36 3.09 -5.95 -5.18
N ASP A 37 2.70 -5.82 -6.46
CA ASP A 37 3.41 -4.97 -7.42
C ASP A 37 3.24 -3.47 -7.08
N PHE A 38 2.06 -3.09 -6.58
CA PHE A 38 1.79 -1.71 -6.13
C PHE A 38 2.57 -1.37 -4.87
N VAL A 39 2.62 -2.31 -3.91
CA VAL A 39 3.39 -2.13 -2.67
C VAL A 39 4.87 -2.04 -2.98
N ASP A 40 5.40 -2.93 -3.82
CA ASP A 40 6.81 -2.89 -4.25
C ASP A 40 7.16 -1.59 -4.96
N THR A 41 6.31 -1.14 -5.89
CA THR A 41 6.49 0.16 -6.56
C THR A 41 6.46 1.32 -5.58
N TYR A 42 5.53 1.33 -4.63
CA TYR A 42 5.44 2.38 -3.61
C TYR A 42 6.67 2.41 -2.70
N LEU A 43 7.14 1.25 -2.26
CA LEU A 43 8.34 1.13 -1.44
C LEU A 43 9.58 1.56 -2.22
N LYS A 44 9.73 1.14 -3.47
CA LYS A 44 10.82 1.60 -4.35
C LYS A 44 10.78 3.09 -4.59
N LEU A 45 9.59 3.69 -4.76
CA LEU A 45 9.47 5.14 -4.86
C LEU A 45 9.83 5.81 -3.55
N LYS A 46 9.38 5.31 -2.39
CA LYS A 46 9.79 5.84 -1.08
C LYS A 46 11.30 5.76 -0.85
N VAL A 47 11.92 4.64 -1.20
CA VAL A 47 13.37 4.39 -1.02
C VAL A 47 14.20 5.14 -2.06
N GLY A 48 13.74 5.22 -3.31
CA GLY A 48 14.39 5.99 -4.39
C GLY A 48 14.26 7.51 -4.18
N VAL A 49 13.15 7.95 -3.59
CA VAL A 49 12.96 9.32 -3.09
C VAL A 49 13.91 9.59 -1.91
N LEU A 50 14.17 8.62 -1.05
CA LEU A 50 15.18 8.74 0.02
C LEU A 50 16.62 8.86 -0.52
N GLY A 51 16.91 8.35 -1.72
CA GLY A 51 18.19 8.57 -2.40
C GLY A 51 18.39 9.99 -2.95
N TYR A 52 17.31 10.77 -3.08
CA TYR A 52 17.33 12.17 -3.54
C TYR A 52 17.06 13.19 -2.41
N PHE A 53 16.58 12.73 -1.25
CA PHE A 53 16.49 13.53 -0.02
C PHE A 53 17.59 13.08 0.95
N SER A 54 18.74 13.74 0.82
CA SER A 54 19.68 14.07 1.89
C SER A 54 19.48 13.33 3.21
N ASN A 55 20.43 12.47 3.57
CA ASN A 55 20.85 12.11 4.93
C ASN A 55 20.05 12.82 6.04
N ARG A 56 18.89 12.29 6.40
CA ARG A 56 18.22 12.69 7.63
C ARG A 56 18.19 11.48 8.52
N ALA A 57 19.16 11.43 9.44
CA ALA A 57 19.12 10.50 10.56
C ALA A 57 17.73 10.58 11.22
N ASP A 58 17.18 9.43 11.56
CA ASP A 58 15.89 9.35 12.22
C ASP A 58 15.91 10.22 13.50
N PRO A 59 14.81 10.94 13.82
CA PRO A 59 14.74 11.69 15.05
C PRO A 59 14.94 10.73 16.25
N PRO A 60 15.69 11.15 17.29
CA PRO A 60 15.92 10.31 18.47
C PRO A 60 14.60 9.76 19.03
N GLY A 61 14.50 8.43 19.13
CA GLY A 61 13.29 7.73 19.60
C GLY A 61 12.53 6.91 18.56
N PHE A 62 12.98 6.90 17.30
CA PHE A 62 12.47 6.01 16.24
C PHE A 62 13.36 4.79 15.96
N GLU A 63 14.29 4.48 16.87
CA GLU A 63 15.10 3.27 16.74
C GLU A 63 14.22 2.02 16.89
N PRO A 64 14.30 1.03 15.97
CA PRO A 64 13.54 -0.19 16.08
C PRO A 64 13.95 -0.96 17.34
N GLY A 65 13.05 -1.03 18.33
CA GLY A 65 13.25 -1.89 19.50
C GLY A 65 13.26 -3.35 19.08
N THR A 66 14.36 -4.05 19.36
CA THR A 66 14.41 -5.52 19.27
C THR A 66 13.65 -6.12 20.46
N THR A 67 12.32 -6.12 20.40
CA THR A 67 11.51 -6.86 21.37
C THR A 67 10.42 -7.60 20.62
N GLY A 68 10.55 -8.92 20.56
CA GLY A 68 9.56 -9.79 19.95
C GLY A 68 8.32 -9.94 20.82
N SER A 69 7.16 -9.81 20.19
CA SER A 69 5.95 -10.61 20.37
C SER A 69 4.92 -10.14 19.34
N GLU A 70 4.06 -11.05 18.88
CA GLU A 70 3.10 -10.88 17.79
C GLU A 70 2.21 -9.64 17.90
N GLU A 71 2.29 -8.70 16.96
CA GLU A 71 1.34 -7.58 16.89
C GLU A 71 0.78 -7.41 15.47
N HIS A 72 -0.48 -7.83 15.34
CA HIS A 72 -1.35 -7.75 14.18
C HIS A 72 -1.47 -6.30 13.68
N ILE A 73 -0.86 -6.00 12.54
CA ILE A 73 -0.79 -4.64 11.98
C ILE A 73 -2.20 -4.21 11.50
N THR A 74 -2.95 -3.52 12.36
CA THR A 74 -4.26 -2.94 11.99
C THR A 74 -4.05 -1.55 11.41
N LEU A 75 -4.14 -1.42 10.08
CA LEU A 75 -4.04 -0.13 9.39
C LEU A 75 -5.34 0.67 9.55
N HIS A 76 -5.29 1.75 10.33
CA HIS A 76 -6.35 2.76 10.41
C HIS A 76 -6.12 3.84 9.35
N PHE A 77 -7.12 4.07 8.49
CA PHE A 77 -7.15 5.22 7.58
C PHE A 77 -8.14 6.25 8.16
N ARG A 78 -7.67 7.49 8.34
CA ARG A 78 -8.46 8.65 8.76
C ARG A 78 -9.13 9.31 7.57
#